data_AF-N2JMH3-F1
#
_entry.id   AF-N2JMH3-F1
#
_cell.length_a   1.000
_cell.length_b   1.000
_cell.length_c   1.000
_cell.angle_alpha   90.00
_cell.angle_beta   90.00
_cell.angle_gamma   90.00
#
_symmetry.space_group_name_H-M   'P 1'
#
loop_
_entity.id
_entity.type
_entity.pdbx_description
1 polymer ?
#
loop_
_entity_poly.entity_id
_entity_poly.type
_entity_poly.pdbx_seq_one_letter_code
_entity_poly.pdbx_strand_id
1 'polypeptide(L)'
;MENSNSQIIPITEIRKEYKLSESELKENLIQLKIDLLVRRPGNCDIYTSGSAIILNSNEPKTIKDHYKKRKGTPFSDEHDSCNKLSENVLFLTISLTDWLDTISFGKTLVNKFQSIYLQTTEGTLTKKSAQQLFRTAHSPLTPIFIDSGVFLSSRAGEPSLIDFPLTENDIYITPDAYSSLKAKLTGDTNSEANSTIKDYWMSEKLLVLNRASDLFFSRINHNNRDEILKNIEDWLSEKWNTPKARLIEQAALSVIPDELYRSAPKKTSNKVTGNHRSSALTIINETAKAVEDNFLKKGGRRDKAQTIESELINTHGFTKIMATAATTIISLKVKKTNK
;
A
#
# COMPACT_ATOMS: atom_id res chain seq x y z
N MET A 1 -33.96 -7.20 -19.95
CA MET A 1 -32.70 -6.54 -20.30
C MET A 1 -31.74 -6.81 -19.15
N GLU A 2 -30.76 -7.69 -19.37
CA GLU A 2 -29.75 -8.00 -18.37
C GLU A 2 -28.84 -6.79 -18.19
N ASN A 3 -28.76 -6.26 -16.97
CA ASN A 3 -27.94 -5.11 -16.60
C ASN A 3 -26.45 -5.49 -16.65
N SER A 4 -25.84 -5.38 -17.84
CA SER A 4 -24.43 -5.63 -18.09
C SER A 4 -23.46 -4.66 -17.39
N ASN A 5 -23.94 -3.60 -16.75
CA ASN A 5 -23.13 -2.57 -16.10
C ASN A 5 -22.77 -2.83 -14.62
N SER A 6 -23.08 -4.00 -14.06
CA SER A 6 -22.82 -4.30 -12.63
C SER A 6 -22.19 -5.68 -12.39
N GLN A 7 -21.63 -6.30 -13.43
CA GLN A 7 -20.97 -7.58 -13.31
C GLN A 7 -19.54 -7.38 -12.78
N ILE A 8 -19.40 -7.44 -11.46
CA ILE A 8 -18.09 -7.64 -10.81
C ILE A 8 -17.34 -8.82 -11.43
N ILE A 9 -16.02 -8.68 -11.57
CA ILE A 9 -15.20 -9.63 -12.33
C ILE A 9 -14.37 -10.46 -11.36
N PRO A 10 -14.48 -11.80 -11.37
CA PRO A 10 -13.69 -12.67 -10.51
C PRO A 10 -12.20 -12.54 -10.82
N ILE A 11 -11.37 -12.46 -9.78
CA ILE A 11 -9.92 -12.36 -9.95
C ILE A 11 -9.32 -13.60 -10.65
N THR A 12 -9.94 -14.76 -10.45
CA THR A 12 -9.55 -16.04 -11.04
C THR A 12 -9.79 -16.08 -12.55
N GLU A 13 -10.80 -15.38 -13.06
CA GLU A 13 -11.04 -15.24 -14.51
C GLU A 13 -9.94 -14.41 -15.15
N ILE A 14 -9.55 -13.31 -14.52
CA ILE A 14 -8.48 -12.42 -15.00
C ILE A 14 -7.15 -13.17 -15.07
N ARG A 15 -6.80 -13.94 -14.02
CA ARG A 15 -5.58 -14.77 -14.02
C ARG A 15 -5.55 -15.73 -15.19
N LYS A 16 -6.67 -16.40 -15.48
CA LYS A 16 -6.78 -17.37 -16.57
C LYS A 16 -6.71 -16.69 -17.94
N GLU A 17 -7.43 -15.58 -18.11
CA GLU A 17 -7.48 -14.82 -19.36
C GLU A 17 -6.10 -14.33 -19.78
N TYR A 18 -5.34 -13.72 -18.85
CA TYR A 18 -4.03 -13.13 -19.13
C TYR A 18 -2.84 -14.05 -18.78
N LYS A 19 -3.10 -15.29 -18.36
CA LYS A 19 -2.10 -16.28 -17.93
C LYS A 19 -1.11 -15.73 -16.89
N LEU A 20 -1.61 -14.95 -15.93
CA LEU A 20 -0.79 -14.32 -14.90
C LEU A 20 -0.51 -15.28 -13.75
N SER A 21 0.73 -15.27 -13.27
CA SER A 21 1.05 -15.82 -11.96
C SER A 21 0.41 -14.99 -10.83
N GLU A 22 0.30 -15.57 -9.63
CA GLU A 22 -0.20 -14.86 -8.44
C GLU A 22 0.60 -13.59 -8.14
N SER A 23 1.94 -13.67 -8.23
CA SER A 23 2.82 -12.53 -7.99
C SER A 23 2.64 -11.43 -9.02
N GLU A 24 2.50 -11.77 -10.31
CA GLU A 24 2.31 -10.78 -11.36
C GLU A 24 0.98 -10.05 -11.22
N LEU A 25 -0.11 -10.78 -10.94
CA LEU A 25 -1.40 -10.14 -10.72
C LEU A 25 -1.36 -9.26 -9.46
N LYS A 26 -0.71 -9.72 -8.39
CA LYS A 26 -0.43 -8.94 -7.17
C LYS A 26 0.22 -7.61 -7.49
N GLU A 27 1.35 -7.64 -8.18
CA GLU A 27 2.06 -6.42 -8.53
C GLU A 27 1.20 -5.46 -9.33
N ASN A 28 0.39 -5.98 -10.25
CA ASN A 28 -0.51 -5.16 -11.05
C ASN A 28 -1.62 -4.50 -10.22
N LEU A 29 -2.27 -5.24 -9.33
CA LEU A 29 -3.32 -4.72 -8.47
C LEU A 29 -2.79 -3.68 -7.47
N ILE A 30 -1.61 -3.91 -6.89
CA ILE A 30 -0.97 -2.93 -5.99
C ILE A 30 -0.61 -1.66 -6.76
N GLN A 31 0.04 -1.79 -7.92
CA GLN A 31 0.45 -0.63 -8.73
C GLN A 31 -0.76 0.22 -9.17
N LEU A 32 -1.88 -0.42 -9.49
CA LEU A 32 -3.12 0.25 -9.89
C LEU A 32 -4.03 0.65 -8.72
N LYS A 33 -3.68 0.28 -7.49
CA LYS A 33 -4.46 0.54 -6.26
C LYS A 33 -5.91 0.09 -6.38
N ILE A 34 -6.09 -1.10 -6.95
CA ILE A 34 -7.41 -1.68 -7.15
C ILE A 34 -7.93 -2.25 -5.84
N ASP A 35 -9.13 -1.84 -5.44
CA ASP A 35 -9.83 -2.47 -4.32
C ASP A 35 -10.24 -3.90 -4.69
N LEU A 36 -10.01 -4.82 -3.76
CA LEU A 36 -10.49 -6.18 -3.85
C LEU A 36 -11.81 -6.32 -3.09
N LEU A 37 -12.77 -6.98 -3.72
CA LEU A 37 -14.14 -7.08 -3.25
C LEU A 37 -14.49 -8.51 -2.90
N VAL A 38 -15.27 -8.69 -1.84
CA VAL A 38 -15.91 -9.95 -1.49
C VAL A 38 -17.40 -9.74 -1.32
N ARG A 39 -18.20 -10.75 -1.66
CA ARG A 39 -19.65 -10.69 -1.47
C ARG A 39 -19.99 -10.70 0.01
N ARG A 40 -20.97 -9.87 0.41
CA ARG A 40 -21.54 -9.94 1.76
C ARG A 40 -22.16 -11.32 2.00
N PRO A 41 -21.85 -12.00 3.12
CA PRO A 41 -22.57 -13.20 3.52
C PRO A 41 -24.05 -12.90 3.82
N GLY A 42 -24.97 -13.69 3.25
CA GLY A 42 -26.42 -13.46 3.37
C GLY A 42 -26.96 -13.53 4.81
N ASN A 43 -26.31 -14.28 5.69
CA ASN A 43 -26.74 -14.50 7.08
C ASN A 43 -26.07 -13.56 8.10
N CYS A 44 -25.39 -12.53 7.63
CA CYS A 44 -24.68 -11.58 8.49
C CYS A 44 -25.32 -10.19 8.44
N ASP A 45 -25.27 -9.51 9.58
CA ASP A 45 -25.44 -8.07 9.69
C ASP A 45 -24.08 -7.39 9.64
N ILE A 46 -24.10 -6.14 9.17
CA ILE A 46 -22.90 -5.33 9.01
C ILE A 46 -22.95 -4.20 10.02
N TYR A 47 -21.85 -4.02 10.72
CA TYR A 47 -21.65 -2.97 11.70
C TYR A 47 -20.48 -2.10 11.28
N THR A 48 -20.59 -0.81 11.54
CA THR A 48 -19.44 0.09 11.58
C THR A 48 -19.08 0.33 13.01
N SER A 49 -17.80 0.25 13.34
CA SER A 49 -17.31 0.54 14.68
C SER A 49 -16.05 1.37 14.57
N GLY A 50 -15.85 2.28 15.51
CA GLY A 50 -14.70 3.16 15.50
C GLY A 50 -14.56 3.92 16.80
N SER A 51 -13.45 4.65 16.89
CA SER A 51 -13.16 5.62 17.93
C SER A 51 -12.96 6.99 17.30
N ALA A 52 -13.57 7.99 17.91
CA ALA A 52 -13.39 9.36 17.49
C ALA A 52 -13.56 10.32 18.67
N ILE A 53 -12.94 11.49 18.57
CA ILE A 53 -12.97 12.56 19.56
C ILE A 53 -13.94 13.63 19.07
N ILE A 54 -14.92 13.97 19.90
CA ILE A 54 -15.78 15.15 19.70
C ILE A 54 -15.07 16.35 20.33
N LEU A 55 -14.87 17.39 19.53
CA LEU A 55 -14.43 18.69 20.02
C LEU A 55 -15.64 19.46 20.59
N ASN A 56 -15.84 19.40 21.90
CA ASN A 56 -16.74 20.31 22.60
C ASN A 56 -15.94 21.49 23.18
N SER A 57 -16.61 22.64 23.39
CA SER A 57 -16.00 23.93 23.79
C SER A 57 -15.17 23.89 25.08
N ASN A 58 -15.33 22.86 25.91
CA ASN A 58 -14.71 22.82 27.24
C ASN A 58 -13.64 21.73 27.39
N GLU A 59 -13.65 20.66 26.58
CA GLU A 59 -12.62 19.59 26.61
C GLU A 59 -12.88 18.54 25.51
N PRO A 60 -11.84 17.97 24.87
CA PRO A 60 -11.99 16.85 23.93
C PRO A 60 -12.52 15.60 24.64
N LYS A 61 -13.59 14.99 24.14
CA LYS A 61 -14.14 13.75 24.70
C LYS A 61 -14.34 12.71 23.61
N THR A 62 -14.06 11.44 23.88
CA THR A 62 -14.39 10.37 22.94
C THR A 62 -15.90 10.22 22.78
N ILE A 63 -16.35 9.67 21.64
CA ILE A 63 -17.74 9.23 21.43
C ILE A 63 -17.98 7.98 22.31
N LYS A 64 -17.93 8.12 23.63
CA LYS A 64 -18.44 7.07 24.51
C LYS A 64 -19.93 6.99 24.25
N ASP A 65 -20.35 5.86 23.68
CA ASP A 65 -21.74 5.43 23.66
C ASP A 65 -22.30 5.67 25.07
N HIS A 66 -23.25 6.59 25.22
CA HIS A 66 -23.71 7.14 26.51
C HIS A 66 -24.28 6.08 27.47
N TYR A 67 -24.34 4.82 27.05
CA TYR A 67 -25.07 3.73 27.67
C TYR A 67 -24.23 2.50 28.09
N LYS A 68 -22.90 2.46 27.88
CA LYS A 68 -22.11 1.26 28.21
C LYS A 68 -21.13 1.43 29.38
N LYS A 69 -21.20 0.49 30.34
CA LYS A 69 -20.25 0.31 31.46
C LYS A 69 -18.92 -0.34 31.04
N ARG A 70 -18.78 -0.81 29.80
CA ARG A 70 -17.58 -1.54 29.30
C ARG A 70 -16.71 -0.61 28.44
N LYS A 71 -15.38 -0.79 28.52
CA LYS A 71 -14.45 -0.28 27.51
C LYS A 71 -14.60 -1.13 26.25
N GLY A 72 -14.64 -0.51 25.07
CA GLY A 72 -14.71 -1.23 23.80
C GLY A 72 -16.12 -1.46 23.23
N THR A 73 -16.16 -1.99 22.02
CA THR A 73 -17.34 -2.52 21.34
C THR A 73 -17.26 -4.06 21.23
N PRO A 74 -18.35 -4.76 20.87
CA PRO A 74 -18.27 -6.20 20.60
C PRO A 74 -17.33 -6.61 19.46
N PHE A 75 -16.78 -5.64 18.72
CA PHE A 75 -15.92 -5.85 17.57
C PHE A 75 -14.47 -5.41 17.79
N SER A 76 -14.22 -4.51 18.75
CA SER A 76 -12.88 -4.01 19.07
C SER A 76 -12.86 -3.35 20.44
N ASP A 77 -11.88 -3.71 21.26
CA ASP A 77 -11.64 -3.10 22.58
C ASP A 77 -11.19 -1.63 22.47
N GLU A 78 -10.65 -1.23 21.32
CA GLU A 78 -10.13 0.11 21.04
C GLU A 78 -11.22 1.06 20.51
N HIS A 79 -12.38 0.53 20.12
CA HIS A 79 -13.47 1.33 19.58
C HIS A 79 -14.42 1.81 20.69
N ASP A 80 -14.90 3.04 20.56
CA ASP A 80 -15.80 3.64 21.56
C ASP A 80 -17.28 3.50 21.21
N SER A 81 -17.59 3.28 19.92
CA SER A 81 -18.96 3.22 19.40
C SER A 81 -19.07 2.23 18.23
N CYS A 82 -20.27 1.66 18.07
CA CYS A 82 -20.62 0.84 16.92
C CYS A 82 -22.07 1.08 16.49
N ASN A 83 -22.32 1.06 15.19
CA ASN A 83 -23.64 1.25 14.59
C ASN A 83 -23.93 0.13 13.60
N LYS A 84 -25.14 -0.41 13.64
CA LYS A 84 -25.62 -1.36 12.63
C LYS A 84 -25.94 -0.59 11.34
N LEU A 85 -25.46 -1.08 10.20
CA LEU A 85 -25.81 -0.51 8.90
C LEU A 85 -27.16 -1.05 8.43
N SER A 86 -28.05 -0.14 8.03
CA SER A 86 -29.35 -0.45 7.43
C SER A 86 -29.30 -0.56 5.89
N GLU A 87 -28.20 -0.13 5.28
CA GLU A 87 -28.04 -0.03 3.84
C GLU A 87 -27.88 -1.42 3.19
N ASN A 88 -28.34 -1.56 1.94
CA ASN A 88 -28.20 -2.80 1.18
C ASN A 88 -26.76 -2.96 0.66
N VAL A 89 -25.88 -3.42 1.55
CA VAL A 89 -24.48 -3.73 1.21
C VAL A 89 -24.40 -5.01 0.41
N LEU A 90 -23.77 -4.93 -0.76
CA LEU A 90 -23.52 -6.09 -1.61
C LEU A 90 -22.09 -6.62 -1.47
N PHE A 91 -21.11 -5.72 -1.39
CA PHE A 91 -19.70 -6.09 -1.32
C PHE A 91 -18.97 -5.39 -0.18
N LEU A 92 -17.93 -6.04 0.30
CA LEU A 92 -16.99 -5.56 1.31
C LEU A 92 -15.61 -5.50 0.69
N THR A 93 -14.80 -4.50 1.04
CA THR A 93 -13.41 -4.44 0.59
C THR A 93 -12.50 -5.20 1.54
N ILE A 94 -11.71 -6.11 0.99
CA ILE A 94 -10.63 -6.78 1.73
C ILE A 94 -9.32 -6.03 1.55
N SER A 95 -8.41 -6.17 2.51
CA SER A 95 -7.08 -5.60 2.36
C SER A 95 -6.25 -6.41 1.36
N LEU A 96 -5.22 -5.78 0.80
CA LEU A 96 -4.23 -6.50 -0.01
C LEU A 96 -3.55 -7.58 0.83
N THR A 97 -3.30 -7.35 2.11
CA THR A 97 -2.70 -8.33 3.03
C THR A 97 -3.55 -9.59 3.15
N ASP A 98 -4.87 -9.45 3.36
CA ASP A 98 -5.79 -10.59 3.45
C ASP A 98 -5.78 -11.45 2.18
N TRP A 99 -5.68 -10.78 1.03
CA TRP A 99 -5.53 -11.48 -0.24
C TRP A 99 -4.21 -12.22 -0.37
N LEU A 100 -3.09 -11.63 0.08
CA LEU A 100 -1.79 -12.29 0.07
C LEU A 100 -1.75 -13.53 0.95
N ASP A 101 -2.36 -13.45 2.12
CA ASP A 101 -2.51 -14.60 3.01
C ASP A 101 -3.38 -15.68 2.35
N THR A 102 -4.47 -15.26 1.68
CA THR A 102 -5.34 -16.18 0.93
C THR A 102 -4.61 -16.89 -0.19
N ILE A 103 -3.75 -16.21 -0.95
CA ILE A 103 -2.91 -16.83 -1.98
C ILE A 103 -1.91 -17.80 -1.34
N SER A 104 -1.21 -17.36 -0.30
CA SER A 104 -0.09 -18.09 0.29
C SER A 104 -0.54 -19.36 1.02
N PHE A 105 -1.71 -19.30 1.67
CA PHE A 105 -2.23 -20.37 2.52
C PHE A 105 -3.47 -21.05 1.94
N GLY A 106 -3.94 -20.61 0.77
CA GLY A 106 -5.18 -21.07 0.12
C GLY A 106 -6.48 -20.56 0.75
N LYS A 107 -6.43 -20.13 2.03
CA LYS A 107 -7.55 -19.59 2.79
C LYS A 107 -7.05 -18.68 3.89
N THR A 108 -7.75 -17.56 4.14
CA THR A 108 -7.53 -16.74 5.34
C THR A 108 -8.85 -16.43 6.06
N LEU A 109 -8.75 -15.92 7.28
CA LEU A 109 -9.88 -15.43 8.07
C LEU A 109 -9.82 -13.90 8.15
N VAL A 110 -10.88 -13.23 7.69
CA VAL A 110 -10.98 -11.76 7.69
C VAL A 110 -12.07 -11.33 8.65
N ASN A 111 -11.76 -10.40 9.55
CA ASN A 111 -12.73 -9.93 10.55
C ASN A 111 -12.89 -8.40 10.59
N LYS A 112 -12.04 -7.66 9.88
CA LYS A 112 -12.15 -6.20 9.72
C LYS A 112 -12.08 -5.84 8.24
N PHE A 113 -13.04 -5.05 7.77
CA PHE A 113 -13.11 -4.51 6.41
C PHE A 113 -12.97 -2.99 6.43
N GLN A 114 -12.37 -2.41 5.40
CA GLN A 114 -12.10 -0.96 5.36
C GLN A 114 -13.24 -0.14 4.76
N SER A 115 -13.99 -0.70 3.83
CA SER A 115 -15.05 -0.04 3.06
C SER A 115 -16.10 -1.06 2.64
N ILE A 116 -17.25 -0.53 2.23
CA ILE A 116 -18.34 -1.29 1.62
C ILE A 116 -18.65 -0.72 0.24
N TYR A 117 -19.29 -1.54 -0.59
CA TYR A 117 -19.95 -1.09 -1.80
C TYR A 117 -21.45 -1.33 -1.71
N LEU A 118 -22.19 -0.25 -1.95
CA LEU A 118 -23.64 -0.20 -2.00
C LEU A 118 -24.08 -0.12 -3.46
N GLN A 119 -25.19 -0.74 -3.80
CA GLN A 119 -25.82 -0.49 -5.10
C GLN A 119 -26.80 0.67 -4.96
N THR A 120 -26.63 1.69 -5.80
CA THR A 120 -27.57 2.80 -5.90
C THR A 120 -28.86 2.34 -6.59
N THR A 121 -29.89 3.18 -6.55
CA THR A 121 -31.15 2.97 -7.29
C THR A 121 -30.92 2.90 -8.81
N GLU A 122 -29.84 3.49 -9.31
CA GLU A 122 -29.43 3.48 -10.71
C GLU A 122 -28.62 2.23 -11.10
N GLY A 123 -28.41 1.32 -10.14
CA GLY A 123 -27.66 0.08 -10.35
C GLY A 123 -26.14 0.22 -10.26
N THR A 124 -25.62 1.42 -10.02
CA THR A 124 -24.18 1.69 -9.89
C THR A 124 -23.66 1.31 -8.51
N LEU A 125 -22.44 0.76 -8.45
CA LEU A 125 -21.78 0.43 -7.19
C LEU A 125 -21.04 1.66 -6.65
N THR A 126 -21.41 2.11 -5.45
CA THR A 126 -20.78 3.25 -4.77
C THR A 126 -20.03 2.78 -3.53
N LYS A 127 -18.75 3.17 -3.44
CA LYS A 127 -17.89 2.90 -2.28
C LYS A 127 -18.21 3.84 -1.13
N LYS A 128 -18.33 3.31 0.09
CA LYS A 128 -18.29 4.09 1.34
C LYS A 128 -17.26 3.50 2.29
N SER A 129 -16.36 4.34 2.81
CA SER A 129 -15.37 3.91 3.81
C SER A 129 -16.00 3.76 5.19
N ALA A 130 -15.38 2.93 6.05
CA ALA A 130 -15.77 2.80 7.46
C ALA A 130 -15.84 4.17 8.15
N GLN A 131 -14.88 5.05 7.85
CA GLN A 131 -14.84 6.41 8.36
C GLN A 131 -16.04 7.25 7.91
N GLN A 132 -16.40 7.20 6.63
CA GLN A 132 -17.57 7.94 6.10
C GLN A 132 -18.86 7.45 6.75
N LEU A 133 -19.04 6.13 6.87
CA LEU A 133 -20.22 5.54 7.49
C LEU A 133 -20.34 5.92 8.96
N PHE A 134 -19.23 5.88 9.70
CA PHE A 134 -19.19 6.26 11.11
C PHE A 134 -19.45 7.76 11.31
N ARG A 135 -18.95 8.63 10.40
CA ARG A 135 -19.32 10.07 10.37
C ARG A 135 -20.82 10.26 10.24
N THR A 136 -21.42 9.61 9.26
CA THR A 136 -22.86 9.75 8.98
C THR A 136 -23.70 9.32 10.18
N ALA A 137 -23.31 8.25 10.88
CA ALA A 137 -24.00 7.76 12.06
C ALA A 137 -23.97 8.73 13.26
N HIS A 138 -23.01 9.66 13.29
CA HIS A 138 -22.82 10.61 14.40
C HIS A 138 -23.01 12.08 13.97
N SER A 139 -23.50 12.34 12.76
CA SER A 139 -23.93 13.67 12.33
C SER A 139 -25.02 14.22 13.27
N PRO A 140 -24.98 15.51 13.68
CA PRO A 140 -24.19 16.62 13.13
C PRO A 140 -22.82 16.83 13.79
N LEU A 141 -22.34 15.92 14.64
CA LEU A 141 -21.05 16.08 15.29
C LEU A 141 -19.92 16.06 14.25
N THR A 142 -18.87 16.86 14.48
CA THR A 142 -17.62 16.88 13.69
C THR A 142 -16.49 16.18 14.47
N PRO A 143 -16.48 14.84 14.53
CA PRO A 143 -15.48 14.14 15.31
C PRO A 143 -14.14 14.05 14.57
N ILE A 144 -13.03 14.11 15.33
CA ILE A 144 -11.69 13.73 14.88
C ILE A 144 -11.54 12.22 15.02
N PHE A 145 -11.25 11.54 13.92
CA PHE A 145 -11.19 10.08 13.85
C PHE A 145 -9.85 9.55 14.33
N ILE A 146 -9.89 8.49 15.13
CA ILE A 146 -8.71 7.73 15.55
C ILE A 146 -8.61 6.45 14.72
N ASP A 147 -9.62 5.57 14.82
CA ASP A 147 -9.73 4.33 14.03
C ASP A 147 -11.19 4.04 13.68
N SER A 148 -11.40 3.28 12.61
CA SER A 148 -12.71 2.76 12.23
C SER A 148 -12.58 1.50 11.39
N GLY A 149 -13.58 0.62 11.48
CA GLY A 149 -13.69 -0.59 10.69
C GLY A 149 -15.15 -0.95 10.42
N VAL A 150 -15.33 -1.78 9.39
CA VAL A 150 -16.57 -2.49 9.09
C VAL A 150 -16.41 -3.92 9.57
N PHE A 151 -17.44 -4.44 10.25
CA PHE A 151 -17.43 -5.74 10.91
C PHE A 151 -18.68 -6.52 10.57
N LEU A 152 -18.56 -7.85 10.57
CA LEU A 152 -19.68 -8.77 10.40
C LEU A 152 -20.11 -9.32 11.76
N SER A 153 -21.43 -9.45 11.92
CA SER A 153 -22.05 -10.12 13.06
C SER A 153 -23.12 -11.08 12.57
N SER A 154 -23.38 -12.11 13.36
CA SER A 154 -24.52 -13.00 13.14
C SER A 154 -25.80 -12.18 13.24
N ARG A 155 -26.79 -12.51 12.39
CA ARG A 155 -28.16 -11.99 12.56
C ARG A 155 -28.86 -12.55 13.79
N ALA A 156 -28.43 -13.73 14.24
CA ALA A 156 -28.98 -14.40 15.41
C ALA A 156 -28.13 -14.06 16.64
N GLY A 157 -28.79 -13.55 17.68
CA GLY A 157 -28.19 -13.29 18.98
C GLY A 157 -27.66 -11.87 19.17
N GLU A 158 -26.90 -11.69 20.25
CA GLU A 158 -26.21 -10.43 20.55
C GLU A 158 -25.11 -10.14 19.52
N PRO A 159 -24.82 -8.87 19.21
CA PRO A 159 -23.77 -8.51 18.27
C PRO A 159 -22.41 -9.06 18.71
N SER A 160 -21.74 -9.79 17.82
CA SER A 160 -20.43 -10.39 18.09
C SER A 160 -19.60 -10.45 16.81
N LEU A 161 -18.29 -10.29 16.94
CA LEU A 161 -17.36 -10.43 15.82
C LEU A 161 -17.44 -11.82 15.17
N ILE A 162 -17.45 -11.86 13.83
CA ILE A 162 -17.35 -13.08 13.04
C ILE A 162 -16.11 -13.02 12.15
N ASP A 163 -15.36 -14.13 12.14
CA ASP A 163 -14.31 -14.37 11.17
C ASP A 163 -14.92 -14.87 9.84
N PHE A 164 -14.70 -14.12 8.77
CA PHE A 164 -15.13 -14.48 7.43
C PHE A 164 -14.06 -15.34 6.74
N PRO A 165 -14.39 -16.59 6.34
CA PRO A 165 -13.48 -17.40 5.56
C PRO A 165 -13.36 -16.85 4.13
N LEU A 166 -12.14 -16.49 3.75
CA LEU A 166 -11.82 -15.95 2.44
C LEU A 166 -11.02 -16.97 1.63
N THR A 167 -11.45 -17.25 0.40
CA THR A 167 -10.68 -17.97 -0.62
C THR A 167 -10.53 -17.11 -1.87
N GLU A 168 -9.59 -17.46 -2.75
CA GLU A 168 -9.38 -16.68 -3.99
C GLU A 168 -10.64 -16.60 -4.86
N ASN A 169 -11.47 -17.65 -4.86
CA ASN A 169 -12.71 -17.70 -5.64
C ASN A 169 -13.77 -16.69 -5.17
N ASP A 170 -13.62 -16.16 -3.95
CA ASP A 170 -14.54 -15.19 -3.37
C ASP A 170 -14.15 -13.74 -3.69
N ILE A 171 -13.04 -13.54 -4.41
CA ILE A 171 -12.44 -12.22 -4.66
C ILE A 171 -12.81 -11.72 -6.07
N TYR A 172 -13.27 -10.48 -6.11
CA TYR A 172 -13.70 -9.79 -7.31
C TYR A 172 -13.12 -8.38 -7.40
N ILE A 173 -13.17 -7.79 -8.59
CA ILE A 173 -12.89 -6.36 -8.83
C ILE A 173 -14.05 -5.70 -9.58
N THR A 174 -14.10 -4.36 -9.53
CA THR A 174 -15.09 -3.60 -10.29
C THR A 174 -14.77 -3.59 -11.79
N PRO A 175 -15.76 -3.37 -12.68
CA PRO A 175 -15.53 -3.21 -14.11
C PRO A 175 -14.55 -2.08 -14.47
N ASP A 176 -14.61 -0.96 -13.76
CA ASP A 176 -13.69 0.18 -13.97
C ASP A 176 -12.24 -0.18 -13.61
N ALA A 177 -12.07 -0.92 -12.52
CA ALA A 177 -10.77 -1.42 -12.11
C ALA A 177 -10.23 -2.46 -13.10
N TYR A 178 -11.07 -3.35 -13.60
CA TYR A 178 -10.69 -4.31 -14.63
C TYR A 178 -10.29 -3.62 -15.93
N SER A 179 -11.04 -2.59 -16.37
CA SER A 179 -10.70 -1.82 -17.57
C SER A 179 -9.31 -1.18 -17.45
N SER A 180 -9.00 -0.61 -16.28
CA SER A 180 -7.68 -0.06 -15.96
C SER A 180 -6.58 -1.12 -15.97
N LEU A 181 -6.87 -2.30 -15.39
CA LEU A 181 -5.96 -3.44 -15.37
C LEU A 181 -5.70 -3.96 -16.78
N LYS A 182 -6.74 -4.14 -17.57
CA LYS A 182 -6.68 -4.59 -18.96
C LYS A 182 -5.82 -3.66 -19.82
N ALA A 183 -6.08 -2.35 -19.78
CA ALA A 183 -5.31 -1.36 -20.53
C ALA A 183 -3.80 -1.45 -20.24
N LYS A 184 -3.44 -1.66 -18.96
CA LYS A 184 -2.06 -1.87 -18.55
C LYS A 184 -1.48 -3.21 -19.05
N LEU A 185 -2.25 -4.29 -18.98
CA LEU A 185 -1.80 -5.63 -19.39
C LEU A 185 -1.64 -5.77 -20.90
N THR A 186 -2.46 -5.07 -21.70
CA THR A 186 -2.40 -5.11 -23.17
C THR A 186 -1.51 -4.04 -23.78
N GLY A 187 -0.98 -3.12 -22.98
CA GLY A 187 -0.11 -2.04 -23.46
C GLY A 187 -0.84 -0.90 -24.19
N ASP A 188 -2.18 -0.87 -24.13
CA ASP A 188 -3.01 0.24 -24.63
C ASP A 188 -3.03 1.37 -23.60
N THR A 189 -1.89 2.03 -23.38
CA THR A 189 -1.78 3.13 -22.41
C THR A 189 -1.89 4.48 -23.10
N ASN A 190 -3.10 5.05 -23.11
CA ASN A 190 -3.31 6.50 -23.03
C ASN A 190 -3.41 7.01 -21.58
N SER A 191 -3.04 6.19 -20.60
CA SER A 191 -2.94 6.61 -19.19
C SER A 191 -1.47 6.77 -18.81
N GLU A 192 -1.12 7.97 -18.34
CA GLU A 192 0.13 8.31 -17.64
C GLU A 192 0.31 7.44 -16.39
N ALA A 193 0.70 6.18 -16.58
CA ALA A 193 1.34 5.41 -15.54
C ALA A 193 2.81 5.85 -15.56
N ASN A 194 3.20 6.69 -14.60
CA ASN A 194 4.60 6.92 -14.22
C ASN A 194 5.21 5.60 -13.70
N SER A 195 5.29 4.57 -14.55
CA SER A 195 6.21 3.48 -14.32
C SER A 195 7.60 4.08 -14.46
N THR A 196 8.47 3.91 -13.45
CA THR A 196 9.87 4.28 -13.60
C THR A 196 10.43 3.48 -14.80
N ILE A 197 10.58 4.15 -15.94
CA ILE A 197 11.24 3.58 -17.11
C ILE A 197 12.72 3.50 -16.76
N LYS A 198 13.36 2.38 -17.10
CA LYS A 198 14.78 2.19 -16.84
C LYS A 198 15.60 3.12 -17.73
N ASP A 199 16.22 4.13 -17.14
CA ASP A 199 17.16 4.99 -17.86
C ASP A 199 18.55 4.32 -18.03
N TYR A 200 19.35 4.84 -18.96
CA TYR A 200 20.69 4.34 -19.28
C TYR A 200 21.64 4.28 -18.07
N TRP A 201 21.44 5.15 -17.08
CA TRP A 201 22.27 5.28 -15.88
C TRP A 201 21.79 4.42 -14.70
N MET A 202 20.60 3.81 -14.80
CA MET A 202 20.02 3.01 -13.71
C MET A 202 20.49 1.54 -13.78
N SER A 203 20.96 1.02 -12.66
CA SER A 203 21.12 -0.43 -12.49
C SER A 203 19.76 -1.11 -12.32
N GLU A 204 19.69 -2.44 -12.50
CA GLU A 204 18.45 -3.19 -12.23
C GLU A 204 18.00 -3.04 -10.78
N LYS A 205 18.95 -3.03 -9.84
CA LYS A 205 18.62 -2.86 -8.42
C LYS A 205 18.16 -1.45 -8.09
N LEU A 206 18.76 -0.44 -8.72
CA LEU A 206 18.32 0.95 -8.54
C LEU A 206 16.93 1.17 -9.15
N LEU A 207 16.65 0.56 -10.30
CA LEU A 207 15.31 0.55 -10.88
C LEU A 207 14.28 -0.08 -9.92
N VAL A 208 14.60 -1.24 -9.37
CA VAL A 208 13.74 -1.92 -8.37
C VAL A 208 13.55 -1.05 -7.13
N LEU A 209 14.60 -0.36 -6.67
CA LEU A 209 14.53 0.55 -5.53
C LEU A 209 13.65 1.78 -5.80
N ASN A 210 13.75 2.37 -6.98
CA ASN A 210 12.90 3.49 -7.41
C ASN A 210 11.43 3.05 -7.50
N ARG A 211 11.18 1.85 -8.03
CA ARG A 211 9.83 1.25 -8.03
C ARG A 211 9.29 1.03 -6.62
N ALA A 212 10.13 0.63 -5.66
CA ALA A 212 9.70 0.52 -4.27
C ALA A 212 9.22 1.88 -3.73
N SER A 213 9.94 2.97 -4.01
CA SER A 213 9.50 4.32 -3.63
C SER A 213 8.14 4.66 -4.21
N ASP A 214 7.94 4.43 -5.51
CA ASP A 214 6.68 4.77 -6.19
C ASP A 214 5.52 3.88 -5.68
N LEU A 215 5.78 2.60 -5.47
CA LEU A 215 4.82 1.62 -4.95
C LEU A 215 4.33 1.98 -3.55
N PHE A 216 5.27 2.20 -2.62
CA PHE A 216 4.95 2.38 -1.21
C PHE A 216 4.60 3.84 -0.88
N PHE A 217 5.11 4.85 -1.59
CA PHE A 217 5.00 6.25 -1.17
C PHE A 217 4.30 7.19 -2.17
N SER A 218 3.73 6.69 -3.26
CA SER A 218 3.10 7.55 -4.28
C SER A 218 1.94 8.41 -3.76
N ARG A 219 1.07 7.94 -2.83
CA ARG A 219 -0.08 8.73 -2.31
C ARG A 219 -0.61 8.34 -0.90
N ILE A 220 0.11 7.59 -0.07
CA ILE A 220 -0.41 7.10 1.23
C ILE A 220 0.08 7.95 2.41
N ASN A 221 -0.84 8.22 3.35
CA ASN A 221 -0.52 8.75 4.68
C ASN A 221 -0.22 7.56 5.59
N HIS A 222 1.04 7.40 5.95
CA HIS A 222 1.57 6.21 6.60
C HIS A 222 1.66 6.43 8.10
N ASN A 223 0.91 5.64 8.88
CA ASN A 223 0.85 5.81 10.35
C ASN A 223 1.88 4.94 11.09
N ASN A 224 2.45 3.90 10.47
CA ASN A 224 3.37 2.96 11.12
C ASN A 224 4.65 2.70 10.29
N ARG A 225 5.74 3.38 10.65
CA ARG A 225 7.04 3.26 9.97
C ARG A 225 7.56 1.82 9.95
N ASP A 226 7.48 1.11 11.07
CA ASP A 226 8.19 -0.17 11.23
C ASP A 226 7.53 -1.29 10.41
N GLU A 227 6.20 -1.24 10.29
CA GLU A 227 5.44 -2.12 9.40
C GLU A 227 5.77 -1.87 7.93
N ILE A 228 5.85 -0.60 7.52
CA ILE A 228 6.19 -0.25 6.14
C ILE A 228 7.63 -0.63 5.82
N LEU A 229 8.55 -0.40 6.74
CA LEU A 229 9.95 -0.80 6.58
C LEU A 229 10.03 -2.30 6.34
N LYS A 230 9.36 -3.11 7.16
CA LYS A 230 9.30 -4.56 7.00
C LYS A 230 8.71 -4.97 5.64
N ASN A 231 7.61 -4.35 5.22
CA ASN A 231 6.99 -4.64 3.93
C ASN A 231 7.92 -4.31 2.74
N ILE A 232 8.73 -3.26 2.86
CA ILE A 232 9.73 -2.90 1.84
C ILE A 232 10.90 -3.90 1.87
N GLU A 233 11.36 -4.31 3.05
CA GLU A 233 12.43 -5.30 3.20
C GLU A 233 12.05 -6.67 2.62
N ASP A 234 10.83 -7.14 2.91
CA ASP A 234 10.30 -8.39 2.37
C ASP A 234 10.19 -8.32 0.84
N TRP A 235 9.68 -7.20 0.30
CA TRP A 235 9.56 -6.98 -1.14
C TRP A 235 10.93 -6.91 -1.84
N LEU A 236 11.90 -6.19 -1.27
CA LEU A 236 13.25 -6.10 -1.83
C LEU A 236 13.97 -7.45 -1.77
N SER A 237 13.75 -8.25 -0.72
CA SER A 237 14.35 -9.58 -0.57
C SER A 237 13.91 -10.52 -1.68
N GLU A 238 12.61 -10.50 -2.00
CA GLU A 238 12.03 -11.25 -3.11
C GLU A 238 12.64 -10.84 -4.46
N LYS A 239 12.77 -9.54 -4.71
CA LYS A 239 13.24 -9.02 -6.02
C LYS A 239 14.74 -9.11 -6.24
N TRP A 240 15.55 -8.99 -5.20
CA TRP A 240 17.01 -9.01 -5.34
C TRP A 240 17.63 -10.39 -5.18
N ASN A 241 16.87 -11.38 -4.69
CA ASN A 241 17.33 -12.74 -4.43
C ASN A 241 18.73 -12.76 -3.77
N THR A 242 18.91 -11.97 -2.72
CA THR A 242 20.21 -11.78 -2.07
C THR A 242 20.14 -12.14 -0.59
N PRO A 243 21.08 -12.95 -0.08
CA PRO A 243 21.09 -13.32 1.34
C PRO A 243 21.64 -12.19 2.24
N LYS A 244 22.00 -11.04 1.67
CA LYS A 244 22.62 -9.93 2.41
C LYS A 244 21.54 -9.10 3.11
N ALA A 245 21.07 -9.56 4.27
CA ALA A 245 20.06 -8.87 5.09
C ALA A 245 20.38 -7.38 5.30
N ARG A 246 21.64 -7.07 5.61
CA ARG A 246 22.11 -5.69 5.80
C ARG A 246 21.99 -4.80 4.54
N LEU A 247 22.11 -5.37 3.34
CA LEU A 247 21.92 -4.61 2.09
C LEU A 247 20.45 -4.25 1.90
N ILE A 248 19.55 -5.19 2.23
CA ILE A 248 18.09 -5.01 2.15
C ILE A 248 17.62 -3.96 3.15
N GLU A 249 18.06 -4.06 4.41
CA GLU A 249 17.73 -3.09 5.46
C GLU A 249 18.14 -1.66 5.06
N GLN A 250 19.39 -1.47 4.63
CA GLN A 250 19.88 -0.15 4.22
C GLN A 250 19.16 0.38 2.96
N ALA A 251 18.80 -0.52 2.04
CA ALA A 251 17.99 -0.16 0.89
C ALA A 251 16.58 0.28 1.28
N ALA A 252 15.90 -0.48 2.14
CA ALA A 252 14.57 -0.14 2.62
C ALA A 252 14.56 1.22 3.35
N LEU A 253 15.54 1.44 4.23
CA LEU A 253 15.74 2.73 4.91
C LEU A 253 15.94 3.89 3.93
N SER A 254 16.65 3.67 2.82
CA SER A 254 16.87 4.71 1.80
C SER A 254 15.60 5.11 1.04
N VAL A 255 14.54 4.29 1.08
CA VAL A 255 13.24 4.56 0.41
C VAL A 255 12.28 5.31 1.34
N ILE A 256 12.44 5.16 2.67
CA ILE A 256 11.56 5.81 3.66
C ILE A 256 11.67 7.34 3.54
N PRO A 257 10.54 8.07 3.41
CA PRO A 257 10.52 9.53 3.46
C PRO A 257 11.04 10.07 4.78
N ASP A 258 11.75 11.21 4.71
CA ASP A 258 12.36 11.87 5.85
C ASP A 258 11.35 12.16 6.97
N GLU A 259 10.10 12.45 6.60
CA GLU A 259 9.01 12.79 7.53
C GLU A 259 8.64 11.64 8.50
N LEU A 260 8.98 10.40 8.16
CA LEU A 260 8.67 9.23 9.00
C LEU A 260 9.74 8.93 10.05
N TYR A 261 10.87 9.64 10.03
CA TYR A 261 11.91 9.50 11.05
C TYR A 261 11.61 10.38 12.27
N ARG A 262 11.52 9.79 13.47
CA ARG A 262 11.25 10.48 14.74
C ARG A 262 12.25 11.62 15.06
N SER A 263 13.42 11.60 14.43
CA SER A 263 14.53 12.53 14.65
C SER A 263 14.76 13.49 13.48
N ALA A 264 13.94 13.46 12.43
CA ALA A 264 14.15 14.33 11.28
C ALA A 264 13.88 15.79 11.68
N PRO A 265 14.85 16.72 11.47
CA PRO A 265 14.57 18.13 11.65
C PRO A 265 13.41 18.51 10.73
N LYS A 266 12.40 19.21 11.28
CA LYS A 266 11.30 19.80 10.50
C LYS A 266 11.90 20.83 9.54
N LYS A 267 12.28 20.37 8.34
CA LYS A 267 12.89 21.08 7.19
C LYS A 267 13.70 22.35 7.52
N THR A 268 15.00 22.29 7.29
CA THR A 268 15.69 23.40 6.63
C THR A 268 15.62 23.17 5.12
N SER A 269 15.12 24.18 4.42
CA SER A 269 14.88 24.15 2.98
C SER A 269 16.16 23.90 2.20
N ASN A 270 16.30 22.70 1.64
CA ASN A 270 16.78 22.57 0.27
C ASN A 270 15.69 21.80 -0.45
N LYS A 271 15.08 22.43 -1.47
CA LYS A 271 14.19 21.75 -2.40
C LYS A 271 15.03 20.68 -3.09
N VAL A 272 14.99 19.47 -2.56
CA VAL A 272 15.40 18.27 -3.29
C VAL A 272 14.35 18.13 -4.39
N THR A 273 14.69 18.62 -5.58
CA THR A 273 13.89 18.48 -6.80
C THR A 273 14.10 17.06 -7.33
N GLY A 274 13.51 16.09 -6.64
CA GLY A 274 13.51 14.69 -7.04
C GLY A 274 12.10 14.17 -7.22
N ASN A 275 11.94 13.17 -8.09
CA ASN A 275 10.67 12.44 -8.26
C ASN A 275 10.31 11.58 -7.03
N HIS A 276 11.22 11.44 -6.06
CA HIS A 276 11.05 10.58 -4.89
C HIS A 276 10.93 11.39 -3.59
N ARG A 277 10.13 10.90 -2.64
CA ARG A 277 9.89 11.56 -1.34
C ARG A 277 11.04 11.42 -0.34
N SER A 278 11.89 10.41 -0.50
CA SER A 278 13.08 10.24 0.34
C SER A 278 14.25 11.06 -0.21
N SER A 279 14.87 11.87 0.64
CA SER A 279 16.07 12.63 0.25
C SER A 279 17.24 11.69 -0.03
N ALA A 280 17.36 10.62 0.76
CA ALA A 280 18.37 9.58 0.58
C ALA A 280 18.28 8.93 -0.81
N LEU A 281 17.08 8.47 -1.21
CA LEU A 281 16.89 7.87 -2.53
C LEU A 281 17.16 8.88 -3.65
N THR A 282 16.78 10.15 -3.46
CA THR A 282 17.04 11.18 -4.47
C THR A 282 18.54 11.38 -4.67
N ILE A 283 19.30 11.53 -3.59
CA ILE A 283 20.77 11.66 -3.63
C ILE A 283 21.40 10.45 -4.31
N ILE A 284 20.97 9.22 -3.98
CA ILE A 284 21.47 7.99 -4.61
C ILE A 284 21.27 8.04 -6.13
N ASN A 285 20.10 8.49 -6.61
CA ASN A 285 19.80 8.61 -8.03
C ASN A 285 20.63 9.71 -8.71
N GLU A 286 20.75 10.88 -8.09
CA GLU A 286 21.55 12.00 -8.59
C GLU A 286 23.03 11.62 -8.71
N THR A 287 23.61 11.00 -7.68
CA THR A 287 24.99 10.50 -7.70
C THR A 287 25.18 9.42 -8.77
N ALA A 288 24.25 8.47 -8.90
CA ALA A 288 24.33 7.43 -9.92
C ALA A 288 24.40 8.03 -11.34
N LYS A 289 23.51 8.99 -11.63
CA LYS A 289 23.49 9.69 -12.91
C LYS A 289 24.74 10.52 -13.14
N ALA A 290 25.17 11.32 -12.17
CA ALA A 290 26.33 12.20 -12.29
C ALA A 290 27.63 11.41 -12.55
N VAL A 291 27.81 10.28 -11.86
CA VAL A 291 28.96 9.39 -12.07
C VAL A 291 28.92 8.74 -13.45
N GLU A 292 27.74 8.28 -13.91
CA GLU A 292 27.60 7.67 -15.24
C GLU A 292 27.88 8.70 -16.36
N ASP A 293 27.32 9.90 -16.26
CA ASP A 293 27.53 10.99 -17.23
C ASP A 293 29.00 11.40 -17.32
N ASN A 294 29.67 11.50 -16.17
CA ASN A 294 31.10 11.79 -16.11
C ASN A 294 31.93 10.68 -16.73
N PHE A 295 31.53 9.41 -16.56
CA PHE A 295 32.22 8.27 -17.13
C PHE A 295 32.11 8.25 -18.66
N LEU A 296 30.91 8.49 -19.20
CA LEU A 296 30.65 8.56 -20.64
C LEU A 296 31.47 9.69 -21.30
N LYS A 297 31.62 10.84 -20.64
CA LYS A 297 32.39 11.99 -21.15
C LYS A 297 33.91 11.79 -21.13
N LYS A 298 34.45 11.11 -20.11
CA LYS A 298 35.91 11.04 -19.87
C LYS A 298 36.59 9.76 -20.38
N GLY A 299 35.82 8.75 -20.82
CA GLY A 299 36.35 7.60 -21.56
C GLY A 299 37.40 6.72 -20.84
N GLY A 300 37.36 6.61 -19.50
CA GLY A 300 38.44 5.94 -18.75
C GLY A 300 37.98 4.96 -17.65
N ARG A 301 38.73 3.87 -17.47
CA ARG A 301 38.63 2.88 -16.36
C ARG A 301 38.99 3.52 -15.00
N ARG A 302 38.09 4.28 -14.40
CA ARG A 302 38.14 4.58 -12.95
C ARG A 302 37.10 3.74 -12.22
N ASP A 303 37.41 3.39 -10.98
CA ASP A 303 36.56 2.58 -10.13
C ASP A 303 35.29 3.36 -9.77
N LYS A 304 34.21 3.09 -10.52
CA LYS A 304 32.89 3.72 -10.33
C LYS A 304 32.43 3.55 -8.88
N ALA A 305 32.68 2.38 -8.28
CA ALA A 305 32.23 2.08 -6.94
C ALA A 305 32.90 2.99 -5.90
N GLN A 306 34.22 3.16 -5.97
CA GLN A 306 34.96 4.06 -5.07
C GLN A 306 34.54 5.52 -5.23
N THR A 307 34.23 5.94 -6.46
CA THR A 307 33.80 7.31 -6.75
C THR A 307 32.43 7.59 -6.12
N ILE A 308 31.46 6.69 -6.34
CA ILE A 308 30.12 6.76 -5.74
C ILE A 308 30.21 6.77 -4.21
N GLU A 309 30.97 5.84 -3.62
CA GLU A 309 31.08 5.74 -2.17
C GLU A 309 31.70 7.00 -1.55
N SER A 310 32.77 7.52 -2.17
CA SER A 310 33.43 8.75 -1.71
C SER A 310 32.52 9.96 -1.83
N GLU A 311 31.74 10.07 -2.91
CA GLU A 311 30.81 11.18 -3.12
C GLU A 311 29.66 11.14 -2.10
N LEU A 312 29.07 9.98 -1.86
CA LEU A 312 28.01 9.81 -0.87
C LEU A 312 28.49 10.16 0.56
N ILE A 313 29.69 9.75 0.94
CA ILE A 313 30.25 10.04 2.26
C ILE A 313 30.66 11.51 2.38
N ASN A 314 31.52 12.00 1.48
CA ASN A 314 32.19 13.29 1.64
C ASN A 314 31.29 14.48 1.25
N THR A 315 30.45 14.32 0.23
CA THR A 315 29.60 15.41 -0.27
C THR A 315 28.23 15.39 0.39
N HIS A 316 27.64 14.20 0.56
CA HIS A 316 26.25 14.05 1.02
C HIS A 316 26.12 13.59 2.47
N GLY A 317 27.23 13.33 3.16
CA GLY A 317 27.24 13.01 4.59
C GLY A 317 26.66 11.64 4.95
N PHE A 318 26.60 10.70 3.99
CA PHE A 318 26.10 9.36 4.28
C PHE A 318 27.05 8.64 5.24
N THR A 319 26.48 7.81 6.12
CA THR A 319 27.31 6.89 6.90
C THR A 319 28.03 5.93 5.96
N LYS A 320 29.22 5.46 6.35
CA LYS A 320 29.98 4.49 5.55
C LYS A 320 29.12 3.27 5.17
N ILE A 321 28.30 2.78 6.10
CA ILE A 321 27.43 1.60 5.89
C ILE A 321 26.41 1.87 4.77
N MET A 322 25.74 3.02 4.84
CA MET A 322 24.74 3.42 3.85
C MET A 322 25.37 3.71 2.49
N ALA A 323 26.53 4.36 2.46
CA ALA A 323 27.28 4.62 1.25
C ALA A 323 27.74 3.31 0.57
N THR A 324 28.30 2.36 1.31
CA THR A 324 28.69 1.04 0.77
C THR A 324 27.47 0.29 0.20
N ALA A 325 26.32 0.35 0.87
CA ALA A 325 25.07 -0.25 0.40
C ALA A 325 24.57 0.41 -0.90
N ALA A 326 24.49 1.74 -0.93
CA ALA A 326 24.11 2.51 -2.12
C ALA A 326 25.06 2.25 -3.29
N THR A 327 26.37 2.24 -3.05
CA THR A 327 27.38 1.86 -4.05
C THR A 327 27.12 0.47 -4.60
N THR A 328 26.77 -0.50 -3.75
CA THR A 328 26.41 -1.86 -4.18
C THR A 328 25.14 -1.84 -5.04
N ILE A 329 24.13 -1.06 -4.68
CA ILE A 329 22.87 -0.93 -5.44
C ILE A 329 23.13 -0.32 -6.82
N ILE A 330 23.89 0.77 -6.89
CA ILE A 330 24.22 1.48 -8.14
C ILE A 330 25.14 0.63 -9.02
N SER A 331 26.16 0.00 -8.42
CA SER A 331 27.25 -0.64 -9.17
C SER A 331 26.96 -2.08 -9.58
N LEU A 332 25.82 -2.67 -9.19
CA LEU A 332 25.52 -4.06 -9.54
C LEU A 332 25.16 -4.21 -11.03
N LYS A 333 26.21 -4.34 -11.83
CA LYS A 333 26.32 -5.37 -12.87
C LYS A 333 27.42 -6.36 -12.47
N VAL A 334 27.15 -7.66 -12.64
CA VAL A 334 28.00 -8.65 -13.37
C VAL A 334 27.74 -10.07 -12.85
N LYS A 335 27.32 -10.96 -13.76
CA LYS A 335 28.13 -12.16 -14.07
C LYS A 335 28.32 -12.20 -15.59
N LYS A 336 29.56 -11.93 -16.05
CA LYS A 336 30.08 -12.64 -17.21
C LYS A 336 30.32 -14.05 -16.70
N THR A 337 29.46 -14.99 -17.07
CA THR A 337 29.82 -16.40 -17.06
C THR A 337 30.86 -16.59 -18.16
N ASN A 338 32.12 -16.38 -17.81
CA ASN A 338 33.22 -17.00 -18.54
C ASN A 338 33.46 -18.37 -17.88
N LYS A 339 32.83 -19.41 -18.43
CA LYS A 339 33.44 -20.71 -18.75
C LYS A 339 32.39 -21.61 -19.37
#